data_AF-A0A7V8AI19-F1
#
_entry.id   AF-A0A7V8AI19-F1
#
_cell.length_a   1.000
_cell.length_b   1.000
_cell.length_c   1.000
_cell.angle_alpha   90.00
_cell.angle_beta   90.00
_cell.angle_gamma   90.00
#
_symmetry.space_group_name_H-M   'P 1'
#
loop_
_entity.id
_entity.type
_entity.pdbx_description
1 polymer ?
#
loop_
_entity_poly.entity_id
_entity_poly.type
_entity_poly.pdbx_seq_one_letter_code
_entity_poly.pdbx_strand_id
1 'polypeptide(L)'
;EFSTDQAQVDTAIIRVQAATTPLARMTAEQALRQTLESPRVKLLTQFNALPEGVKFLVELRAEMMSMLHTEPLLATLEADLRALLVAWFDVGFLELIRITWHSPAALLEKIIAYEAVHAIKSWDDLKNRLDSDRRLYAFLHPRMPDEPLIFVQVALLNGMADNVQAVLDEEAPVLDSGEADTAIFYSISNAQRGLDGISFGNFLIKRVVDSLSHEFPGLKTFATLSPIPGFRAWLEKKLKEGEPGLLTAGEHRILKTVTGIGAKGGLKALLAREDWSGDEAVAVALKAPLTRLCARYLAVEKRPGSGSMPRALDPVAHFHLSNGARMERLNWLADQSPKGMHQSAGLMINYLYKLSEIDRNHEAYNTQGKVALSSQVRNWIKG
;
A
#
# COMPACT_ATOMS: atom_id res chain seq x y z
N GLU A 1 4.52 16.83 -31.98
CA GLU A 1 5.44 17.99 -31.98
C GLU A 1 6.60 17.83 -30.99
N PHE A 2 6.35 17.57 -29.70
CA PHE A 2 7.42 17.39 -28.69
C PHE A 2 7.85 15.92 -28.45
N SER A 3 7.67 15.04 -29.44
CA SER A 3 8.13 13.64 -29.41
C SER A 3 9.53 13.50 -30.00
N THR A 4 10.14 12.31 -29.90
CA THR A 4 11.39 11.99 -30.62
C THR A 4 11.26 12.21 -32.13
N ASP A 5 12.34 12.68 -32.75
CA ASP A 5 12.49 12.76 -34.20
C ASP A 5 12.82 11.37 -34.76
N GLN A 6 11.85 10.76 -35.45
CA GLN A 6 11.98 9.39 -35.95
C GLN A 6 13.12 9.24 -36.97
N ALA A 7 13.36 10.25 -37.82
CA ALA A 7 14.43 10.17 -38.81
C ALA A 7 15.83 10.17 -38.15
N GLN A 8 15.98 10.92 -37.06
CA GLN A 8 17.22 10.90 -36.28
C GLN A 8 17.38 9.58 -35.54
N VAL A 9 16.31 9.00 -34.99
CA VAL A 9 16.32 7.70 -34.33
C VAL A 9 16.77 6.61 -35.30
N ASP A 10 16.18 6.55 -36.50
CA ASP A 10 16.53 5.55 -37.52
C ASP A 10 18.01 5.68 -37.94
N THR A 11 18.48 6.91 -38.11
CA THR A 11 19.90 7.18 -38.42
C THR A 11 20.83 6.68 -37.32
N ALA A 12 20.46 6.91 -36.05
CA ALA A 12 21.25 6.45 -34.91
C ALA A 12 21.26 4.92 -34.79
N ILE A 13 20.15 4.25 -35.09
CA ILE A 13 20.06 2.78 -35.13
C ILE A 13 21.02 2.21 -36.18
N ILE A 14 21.03 2.77 -37.40
CA ILE A 14 21.95 2.34 -38.47
C ILE A 14 23.41 2.48 -38.04
N ARG A 15 23.77 3.56 -37.33
CA ARG A 15 25.14 3.76 -36.82
C ARG A 15 25.54 2.71 -35.79
N VAL A 16 24.63 2.30 -34.90
CA VAL A 16 24.89 1.20 -33.95
C VAL A 16 25.10 -0.11 -34.69
N GLN A 17 24.29 -0.39 -35.72
CA GLN A 17 24.39 -1.61 -36.52
C GLN A 17 25.68 -1.67 -37.35
N ALA A 18 26.15 -0.53 -37.85
CA ALA A 18 27.36 -0.43 -38.68
C ALA A 18 28.67 -0.40 -37.87
N ALA A 19 28.62 -0.30 -36.54
CA ALA A 19 29.81 -0.21 -35.71
C ALA A 19 30.58 -1.54 -35.66
N THR A 20 31.84 -1.52 -36.11
CA THR A 20 32.70 -2.72 -36.22
C THR A 20 33.66 -2.91 -35.05
N THR A 21 33.81 -1.91 -34.17
CA THR A 21 34.68 -1.97 -32.98
C THR A 21 33.90 -1.74 -31.70
N PRO A 22 34.34 -2.29 -30.55
CA PRO A 22 33.66 -2.07 -29.27
C PRO A 22 33.49 -0.58 -28.92
N LEU A 23 34.54 0.24 -29.13
CA LEU A 23 34.49 1.68 -28.85
C LEU A 23 33.47 2.39 -29.76
N ALA A 24 33.51 2.12 -31.07
CA ALA A 24 32.55 2.72 -32.01
C ALA A 24 31.10 2.35 -31.65
N ARG A 25 30.88 1.11 -31.21
CA ARG A 25 29.57 0.65 -30.78
C ARG A 25 29.09 1.38 -29.53
N MET A 26 29.93 1.49 -28.50
CA MET A 26 29.59 2.22 -27.27
C MET A 26 29.24 3.69 -27.55
N THR A 27 30.01 4.36 -28.41
CA THR A 27 29.73 5.75 -28.81
C THR A 27 28.42 5.87 -29.58
N ALA A 28 28.14 4.95 -30.51
CA ALA A 28 26.87 4.93 -31.25
C ALA A 28 25.66 4.65 -30.33
N GLU A 29 25.80 3.73 -29.36
CA GLU A 29 24.76 3.43 -28.37
C GLU A 29 24.48 4.63 -27.46
N GLN A 30 25.51 5.38 -27.06
CA GLN A 30 25.35 6.63 -26.32
C GLN A 30 24.59 7.69 -27.13
N ALA A 31 24.94 7.85 -28.42
CA ALA A 31 24.25 8.79 -29.31
C ALA A 31 22.77 8.40 -29.49
N LEU A 32 22.48 7.11 -29.72
CA LEU A 32 21.11 6.61 -29.82
C LEU A 32 20.31 6.89 -28.54
N ARG A 33 20.92 6.69 -27.36
CA ARG A 33 20.26 7.02 -26.08
C ARG A 33 19.88 8.49 -25.99
N GLN A 34 20.76 9.41 -26.42
CA GLN A 34 20.47 10.85 -26.44
C GLN A 34 19.35 11.21 -27.44
N THR A 35 19.32 10.55 -28.61
CA THR A 35 18.28 10.78 -29.63
C THR A 35 16.90 10.26 -29.19
N LEU A 36 16.87 9.19 -28.38
CA LEU A 36 15.63 8.63 -27.83
C LEU A 36 15.02 9.47 -26.71
N GLU A 37 15.76 10.44 -26.16
CA GLU A 37 15.22 11.36 -25.16
C GLU A 37 14.27 12.36 -25.83
N SER A 38 12.96 12.24 -25.56
CA SER A 38 11.95 13.12 -26.15
C SER A 38 12.15 14.58 -25.68
N PRO A 39 11.99 15.60 -26.57
CA PRO A 39 12.05 17.01 -26.19
C PRO A 39 11.12 17.38 -25.03
N ARG A 40 9.94 16.74 -24.93
CA ARG A 40 9.02 16.93 -23.80
C ARG A 40 9.64 16.57 -22.44
N VAL A 41 10.53 15.58 -22.34
CA VAL A 41 11.19 15.21 -21.06
C VAL A 41 12.07 16.36 -20.58
N LYS A 42 12.78 17.02 -21.50
CA LYS A 42 13.59 18.20 -21.19
C LYS A 42 12.72 19.37 -20.72
N LEU A 43 11.58 19.60 -21.38
CA LEU A 43 10.60 20.60 -20.97
C LEU A 43 10.05 20.31 -19.56
N LEU A 44 9.60 19.07 -19.30
CA LEU A 44 9.10 18.66 -17.98
C LEU A 44 10.18 18.85 -16.90
N THR A 45 11.44 18.50 -17.20
CA THR A 45 12.55 18.65 -16.23
C THR A 45 12.80 20.11 -15.85
N GLN A 46 12.52 21.08 -16.73
CA GLN A 46 12.70 22.51 -16.42
C GLN A 46 11.76 23.02 -15.32
N PHE A 47 10.61 22.36 -15.10
CA PHE A 47 9.71 22.73 -13.99
C PHE A 47 10.36 22.55 -12.62
N ASN A 48 11.39 21.70 -12.47
CA ASN A 48 12.12 21.58 -11.20
C ASN A 48 12.78 22.88 -10.74
N ALA A 49 13.07 23.80 -11.68
CA ALA A 49 13.66 25.10 -11.38
C ALA A 49 12.61 26.17 -11.00
N LEU A 50 11.32 25.90 -11.25
CA LEU A 50 10.24 26.84 -10.97
C LEU A 50 9.71 26.68 -9.54
N PRO A 51 9.30 27.77 -8.87
CA PRO A 51 8.50 27.69 -7.66
C PRO A 51 7.26 26.82 -7.91
N GLU A 52 6.96 25.89 -6.99
CA GLU A 52 5.84 24.93 -7.10
C GLU A 52 5.84 24.05 -8.36
N GLY A 53 6.90 24.04 -9.17
CA GLY A 53 6.90 23.31 -10.44
C GLY A 53 6.83 21.80 -10.28
N VAL A 54 7.44 21.24 -9.22
CA VAL A 54 7.33 19.81 -8.90
C VAL A 54 5.89 19.46 -8.51
N LYS A 55 5.24 20.30 -7.70
CA LYS A 55 3.83 20.12 -7.31
C LYS A 55 2.91 20.15 -8.53
N PHE A 56 3.09 21.13 -9.42
CA PHE A 56 2.37 21.21 -10.67
C PHE A 56 2.48 19.92 -11.49
N LEU A 57 3.69 19.35 -11.59
CA LEU A 57 3.90 18.10 -12.33
C LEU A 57 3.21 16.89 -11.68
N VAL A 58 3.14 16.84 -10.35
CA VAL A 58 2.39 15.82 -9.63
C VAL A 58 0.89 15.97 -9.92
N GLU A 59 0.34 17.18 -9.84
CA GLU A 59 -1.07 17.46 -10.14
C GLU A 59 -1.42 17.15 -11.60
N LEU A 60 -0.55 17.56 -12.54
CA LEU A 60 -0.67 17.25 -13.96
C LEU A 60 -0.74 15.74 -14.19
N ARG A 61 0.13 14.96 -13.54
CA ARG A 61 0.07 13.49 -13.65
C ARG A 61 -1.26 12.95 -13.12
N ALA A 62 -1.77 13.47 -12.01
CA ALA A 62 -3.04 13.04 -11.44
C ALA A 62 -4.21 13.26 -12.43
N GLU A 63 -4.24 14.42 -13.10
CA GLU A 63 -5.23 14.73 -14.13
C GLU A 63 -5.10 13.80 -15.33
N MET A 64 -3.87 13.63 -15.84
CA MET A 64 -3.59 12.73 -16.97
C MET A 64 -4.05 11.30 -16.69
N MET A 65 -3.79 10.77 -15.48
CA MET A 65 -4.21 9.43 -15.08
C MET A 65 -5.72 9.22 -15.19
N SER A 66 -6.52 10.26 -14.94
CA SER A 66 -7.99 10.20 -15.08
C SER A 66 -8.46 10.14 -16.53
N MET A 67 -7.64 10.63 -17.47
CA MET A 67 -7.94 10.72 -18.90
C MET A 67 -7.36 9.56 -19.72
N LEU A 68 -6.46 8.74 -19.16
CA LEU A 68 -5.77 7.66 -19.89
C LEU A 68 -6.72 6.66 -20.58
N HIS A 69 -7.92 6.45 -20.02
CA HIS A 69 -8.90 5.54 -20.63
C HIS A 69 -9.51 6.10 -21.92
N THR A 70 -9.74 7.41 -21.97
CA THR A 70 -10.35 8.09 -23.12
C THR A 70 -9.32 8.59 -24.13
N GLU A 71 -8.08 8.82 -23.71
CA GLU A 71 -7.00 9.36 -24.55
C GLU A 71 -5.72 8.51 -24.47
N PRO A 72 -5.64 7.39 -25.21
CA PRO A 72 -4.48 6.49 -25.18
C PRO A 72 -3.16 7.14 -25.59
N LEU A 73 -3.20 8.22 -26.38
CA LEU A 73 -2.00 8.96 -26.81
C LEU A 73 -1.27 9.62 -25.63
N LEU A 74 -1.97 9.95 -24.54
CA LEU A 74 -1.38 10.51 -23.32
C LEU A 74 -0.53 9.49 -22.56
N ALA A 75 -0.70 8.19 -22.80
CA ALA A 75 0.02 7.14 -22.06
C ALA A 75 1.54 7.27 -22.17
N THR A 76 2.05 7.70 -23.33
CA THR A 76 3.50 7.88 -23.52
C THR A 76 4.04 9.10 -22.79
N LEU A 77 3.26 10.18 -22.70
CA LEU A 77 3.63 11.36 -21.91
C LEU A 77 3.53 11.07 -20.41
N GLU A 78 2.51 10.33 -19.97
CA GLU A 78 2.37 9.92 -18.57
C GLU A 78 3.53 9.03 -18.15
N ALA A 79 3.95 8.10 -19.02
CA ALA A 79 5.09 7.22 -18.74
C ALA A 79 6.40 7.99 -18.55
N ASP A 80 6.65 9.00 -19.39
CA ASP A 80 7.82 9.89 -19.26
C ASP A 80 7.77 10.69 -17.95
N LEU A 81 6.61 11.28 -17.63
CA LEU A 81 6.41 12.04 -16.41
C LEU A 81 6.56 11.15 -15.16
N ARG A 82 6.00 9.93 -15.20
CA ARG A 82 6.15 8.93 -14.15
C ARG A 82 7.62 8.57 -13.95
N ALA A 83 8.39 8.39 -15.01
CA ALA A 83 9.82 8.08 -14.91
C ALA A 83 10.60 9.20 -14.22
N LEU A 84 10.30 10.46 -14.55
CA LEU A 84 10.88 11.63 -13.87
C LEU A 84 10.51 11.66 -12.38
N LEU A 85 9.23 11.51 -12.05
CA LEU A 85 8.75 11.52 -10.67
C LEU A 85 9.33 10.35 -9.85
N VAL A 86 9.49 9.15 -10.44
CA VAL A 86 10.17 8.02 -9.78
C VAL A 86 11.60 8.39 -9.38
N ALA A 87 12.33 9.11 -10.24
CA ALA A 87 13.70 9.52 -9.94
C ALA A 87 13.77 10.65 -8.89
N TRP A 88 12.80 11.56 -8.86
CA TRP A 88 12.81 12.71 -7.95
C TRP A 88 12.27 12.40 -6.56
N PHE A 89 11.34 11.44 -6.43
CA PHE A 89 10.70 11.08 -5.15
C PHE A 89 11.31 9.83 -4.50
N ASP A 90 12.62 9.61 -4.69
CA ASP A 90 13.33 8.57 -3.97
C ASP A 90 13.36 8.83 -2.45
N VAL A 91 13.32 7.77 -1.64
CA VAL A 91 13.31 7.84 -0.17
C VAL A 91 14.46 8.66 0.40
N GLY A 92 15.61 8.67 -0.28
CA GLY A 92 16.80 9.41 0.12
C GLY A 92 16.63 10.93 0.08
N PHE A 93 15.65 11.42 -0.68
CA PHE A 93 15.32 12.85 -0.77
C PHE A 93 14.15 13.25 0.12
N LEU A 94 13.50 12.29 0.79
CA LEU A 94 12.36 12.58 1.64
C LEU A 94 12.80 12.88 3.08
N GLU A 95 12.18 13.90 3.65
CA GLU A 95 12.36 14.29 5.04
C GLU A 95 11.23 13.69 5.88
N LEU A 96 11.62 12.91 6.90
CA LEU A 96 10.69 12.40 7.90
C LEU A 96 10.51 13.47 8.98
N ILE A 97 9.30 13.96 9.15
CA ILE A 97 8.95 14.89 10.23
C ILE A 97 7.89 14.27 11.15
N ARG A 98 7.94 14.66 12.43
CA ARG A 98 6.87 14.38 13.38
C ARG A 98 5.83 15.49 13.30
N ILE A 99 4.56 15.10 13.16
CA ILE A 99 3.42 16.00 13.25
C ILE A 99 2.92 15.99 14.69
N THR A 100 2.64 17.17 15.22
CA THR A 100 2.10 17.37 16.57
C THR A 100 1.01 18.43 16.54
N TRP A 101 0.32 18.64 17.66
CA TRP A 101 -0.65 19.73 17.78
C TRP A 101 -0.04 21.14 17.61
N HIS A 102 1.29 21.27 17.70
CA HIS A 102 2.00 22.53 17.45
C HIS A 102 2.40 22.72 15.98
N SER A 103 2.15 21.74 15.11
CA SER A 103 2.42 21.85 13.67
C SER A 103 1.52 22.91 13.02
N PRO A 104 1.94 23.55 11.90
CA PRO A 104 1.13 24.57 11.24
C PRO A 104 -0.27 24.07 10.87
N ALA A 105 -1.29 24.89 11.12
CA ALA A 105 -2.69 24.53 10.86
C ALA A 105 -2.93 24.13 9.39
N ALA A 106 -2.29 24.82 8.44
CA ALA A 106 -2.36 24.48 7.02
C ALA A 106 -1.88 23.05 6.70
N LEU A 107 -0.89 22.54 7.44
CA LEU A 107 -0.42 21.16 7.30
C LEU A 107 -1.42 20.18 7.94
N LEU A 108 -1.96 20.52 9.11
CA LEU A 108 -2.98 19.71 9.79
C LEU A 108 -4.26 19.57 8.96
N GLU A 109 -4.71 20.65 8.32
CA GLU A 109 -5.85 20.63 7.39
C GLU A 109 -5.63 19.65 6.24
N LYS A 110 -4.40 19.59 5.68
CA LYS A 110 -4.04 18.63 4.64
C LYS A 110 -4.07 17.19 5.15
N ILE A 111 -3.60 16.94 6.38
CA ILE A 111 -3.70 15.60 6.99
C ILE A 111 -5.16 15.16 7.11
N ILE A 112 -6.07 16.05 7.54
CA ILE A 112 -7.51 15.77 7.58
C ILE A 112 -8.04 15.46 6.17
N ALA A 113 -7.73 16.31 5.20
CA ALA A 113 -8.23 16.20 3.83
C ALA A 113 -7.73 14.94 3.09
N TYR A 114 -6.52 14.48 3.41
CA TYR A 114 -5.85 13.39 2.69
C TYR A 114 -5.97 12.03 3.37
N GLU A 115 -6.61 11.92 4.54
CA GLU A 115 -6.74 10.66 5.25
C GLU A 115 -7.64 9.67 4.49
N ALA A 116 -7.03 8.64 3.94
CA ALA A 116 -7.68 7.71 3.01
C ALA A 116 -8.10 6.38 3.66
N VAL A 117 -7.59 6.05 4.84
CA VAL A 117 -7.86 4.77 5.52
C VAL A 117 -9.06 4.93 6.46
N HIS A 118 -8.94 5.83 7.43
CA HIS A 118 -9.94 6.11 8.46
C HIS A 118 -10.21 7.60 8.57
N ALA A 119 -11.23 8.07 7.85
CA ALA A 119 -11.58 9.50 7.75
C ALA A 119 -11.53 10.19 9.11
N ILE A 120 -10.85 11.33 9.16
CA ILE A 120 -10.82 12.20 10.34
C ILE A 120 -12.08 13.06 10.33
N LYS A 121 -12.89 12.96 11.37
CA LYS A 121 -14.25 13.55 11.41
C LYS A 121 -14.27 15.01 11.86
N SER A 122 -13.27 15.42 12.65
CA SER A 122 -13.23 16.74 13.28
C SER A 122 -11.80 17.11 13.69
N TRP A 123 -11.61 18.37 14.12
CA TRP A 123 -10.37 18.81 14.74
C TRP A 123 -10.10 18.13 16.09
N ASP A 124 -11.15 17.77 16.83
CA ASP A 124 -11.02 17.03 18.10
C ASP A 124 -10.54 15.60 17.85
N ASP A 125 -11.06 14.93 16.80
CA ASP A 125 -10.57 13.61 16.36
C ASP A 125 -9.09 13.69 15.95
N LEU A 126 -8.69 14.72 15.18
CA LEU A 126 -7.28 14.94 14.86
C LEU A 126 -6.42 15.13 16.12
N LYS A 127 -6.91 15.93 17.08
CA LYS A 127 -6.19 16.20 18.33
C LYS A 127 -5.96 14.91 19.12
N ASN A 128 -6.97 14.04 19.19
CA ASN A 128 -6.85 12.73 19.83
C ASN A 128 -5.79 11.86 19.11
N ARG A 129 -5.78 11.85 17.78
CA ARG A 129 -4.76 11.14 16.99
C ARG A 129 -3.34 11.71 17.11
N LEU A 130 -3.18 12.83 17.81
CA LEU A 130 -1.91 13.49 18.10
C LEU A 130 -1.58 13.49 19.61
N ASP A 131 -2.35 12.78 20.43
CA ASP A 131 -2.15 12.69 21.88
C ASP A 131 -0.85 11.93 22.23
N SER A 132 -0.52 11.88 23.52
CA SER A 132 0.72 11.37 24.08
C SER A 132 1.02 9.90 23.74
N ASP A 133 0.00 9.05 23.63
CA ASP A 133 0.08 7.64 23.23
C ASP A 133 -0.09 7.43 21.71
N ARG A 134 -0.16 8.52 20.93
CA ARG A 134 -0.19 8.51 19.47
C ARG A 134 1.06 9.15 18.88
N ARG A 135 1.45 8.70 17.69
CA ARG A 135 2.48 9.36 16.89
C ARG A 135 1.99 9.48 15.46
N LEU A 136 2.14 10.68 14.89
CA LEU A 136 1.90 10.93 13.48
C LEU A 136 3.19 11.42 12.85
N TYR A 137 3.60 10.75 11.78
CA TYR A 137 4.77 11.11 11.00
C TYR A 137 4.35 11.43 9.57
N ALA A 138 5.03 12.37 8.93
CA ALA A 138 4.86 12.69 7.52
C ALA A 138 6.21 12.69 6.79
N PHE A 139 6.19 12.23 5.55
CA PHE A 139 7.28 12.37 4.60
C PHE A 139 7.00 13.57 3.70
N LEU A 140 7.92 14.53 3.73
CA LEU A 140 7.91 15.73 2.91
C LEU A 140 9.02 15.63 1.86
N HIS A 141 8.84 16.34 0.75
CA HIS A 141 9.92 16.54 -0.22
C HIS A 141 10.39 18.01 -0.15
N PRO A 142 11.70 18.31 -0.22
CA PRO A 142 12.21 19.68 -0.10
C PRO A 142 11.68 20.68 -1.13
N ARG A 143 11.14 20.20 -2.26
CA ARG A 143 10.47 21.02 -3.30
C ARG A 143 8.95 21.10 -3.15
N MET A 144 8.40 20.45 -2.13
CA MET A 144 6.99 20.47 -1.75
C MET A 144 6.87 20.46 -0.21
N PRO A 145 7.46 21.45 0.49
CA PRO A 145 7.63 21.40 1.95
C PRO A 145 6.30 21.49 2.71
N ASP A 146 5.26 22.05 2.10
CA ASP A 146 3.92 22.16 2.70
C ASP A 146 3.00 21.00 2.32
N GLU A 147 3.48 20.04 1.52
CA GLU A 147 2.67 18.91 1.04
C GLU A 147 3.14 17.60 1.68
N PRO A 148 2.37 17.02 2.61
CA PRO A 148 2.65 15.66 3.04
C PRO A 148 2.49 14.74 1.83
N LEU A 149 3.47 13.87 1.60
CA LEU A 149 3.41 12.89 0.52
C LEU A 149 2.84 11.57 1.02
N ILE A 150 3.43 11.08 2.11
CA ILE A 150 2.95 9.94 2.87
C ILE A 150 2.90 10.36 4.32
N PHE A 151 1.84 9.99 5.02
CA PHE A 151 1.80 10.11 6.46
C PHE A 151 1.33 8.82 7.11
N VAL A 152 1.82 8.61 8.33
CA VAL A 152 1.76 7.37 9.07
C VAL A 152 1.26 7.68 10.46
N GLN A 153 0.15 7.06 10.85
CA GLN A 153 -0.42 7.16 12.18
C GLN A 153 -0.14 5.89 12.98
N VAL A 154 0.34 6.08 14.20
CA VAL A 154 0.82 5.03 15.10
C VAL A 154 0.14 5.16 16.45
N ALA A 155 -0.39 4.06 16.97
CA ALA A 155 -0.85 3.93 18.34
C ALA A 155 0.16 3.15 19.18
N LEU A 156 0.49 3.67 20.36
CA LEU A 156 1.36 3.00 21.33
C LEU A 156 0.49 2.19 22.29
N LEU A 157 0.67 0.88 22.30
CA LEU A 157 -0.21 -0.07 22.98
C LEU A 157 0.61 -1.13 23.74
N ASN A 158 -0.10 -1.92 24.54
CA ASN A 158 0.40 -3.16 25.13
C ASN A 158 -0.14 -4.36 24.34
N GLY A 159 0.72 -4.96 23.52
CA GLY A 159 0.38 -6.03 22.60
C GLY A 159 -0.18 -5.57 21.25
N MET A 160 -0.34 -6.53 20.34
CA MET A 160 -0.81 -6.24 18.98
C MET A 160 -2.33 -6.04 18.93
N ALA A 161 -2.77 -4.89 18.40
CA ALA A 161 -4.17 -4.61 18.12
C ALA A 161 -4.77 -5.58 17.08
N ASP A 162 -6.02 -5.97 17.28
CA ASP A 162 -6.81 -6.80 16.38
C ASP A 162 -8.13 -6.16 15.94
N ASN A 163 -8.49 -4.99 16.47
CA ASN A 163 -9.71 -4.27 16.14
C ASN A 163 -9.42 -2.77 15.98
N VAL A 164 -9.85 -2.18 14.87
CA VAL A 164 -9.53 -0.78 14.55
C VAL A 164 -10.47 0.20 15.24
N GLN A 165 -11.72 -0.20 15.49
CA GLN A 165 -12.65 0.62 16.27
C GLN A 165 -12.10 0.88 17.68
N ALA A 166 -11.50 -0.13 18.32
CA ALA A 166 -10.85 0.03 19.62
C ALA A 166 -9.62 0.97 19.59
N VAL A 167 -8.89 1.01 18.47
CA VAL A 167 -7.73 1.93 18.33
C VAL A 167 -8.17 3.38 18.10
N LEU A 168 -9.32 3.55 17.43
CA LEU A 168 -9.92 4.85 17.10
C LEU A 168 -10.92 5.34 18.15
N ASP A 169 -11.12 4.61 19.24
CA ASP A 169 -12.05 4.97 20.30
C ASP A 169 -11.52 6.21 21.04
N GLU A 170 -12.23 7.34 20.87
CA GLU A 170 -11.84 8.61 21.44
C GLU A 170 -12.04 8.66 22.96
N GLU A 171 -12.87 7.77 23.51
CA GLU A 171 -13.17 7.68 24.95
C GLU A 171 -12.23 6.71 25.68
N ALA A 172 -11.38 5.99 24.94
CA ALA A 172 -10.43 5.06 25.51
C ALA A 172 -9.44 5.80 26.45
N PRO A 173 -9.09 5.22 27.61
CA PRO A 173 -8.08 5.79 28.48
C PRO A 173 -6.74 5.94 27.76
N VAL A 174 -6.13 7.12 27.86
CA VAL A 174 -4.79 7.39 27.33
C VAL A 174 -3.77 6.57 28.10
N LEU A 175 -2.99 5.77 27.38
CA LEU A 175 -1.89 4.99 27.96
C LEU A 175 -0.71 5.92 28.27
N ASP A 176 0.03 5.67 29.35
CA ASP A 176 1.37 6.25 29.45
C ASP A 176 2.27 5.65 28.35
N SER A 177 2.69 6.51 27.42
CA SER A 177 3.58 6.15 26.31
C SER A 177 4.88 5.46 26.75
N GLY A 178 5.35 5.70 27.98
CA GLY A 178 6.53 5.03 28.53
C GLY A 178 6.32 3.56 28.91
N GLU A 179 5.07 3.13 29.10
CA GLU A 179 4.71 1.75 29.44
C GLU A 179 4.43 0.87 28.22
N ALA A 180 4.26 1.48 27.03
CA ALA A 180 3.93 0.76 25.81
C ALA A 180 5.05 -0.21 25.38
N ASP A 181 4.66 -1.42 24.96
CA ASP A 181 5.57 -2.42 24.40
C ASP A 181 5.42 -2.61 22.88
N THR A 182 4.38 -2.04 22.29
CA THR A 182 3.99 -2.26 20.89
C THR A 182 3.59 -0.96 20.21
N ALA A 183 4.12 -0.74 19.00
CA ALA A 183 3.70 0.32 18.11
C ALA A 183 2.83 -0.26 16.98
N ILE A 184 1.57 0.21 16.91
CA ILE A 184 0.60 -0.18 15.89
C ILE A 184 0.42 0.89 14.83
N PHE A 185 0.89 0.60 13.62
CA PHE A 185 0.66 1.40 12.43
C PHE A 185 -0.75 1.13 11.90
N TYR A 186 -1.72 1.97 12.28
CA TYR A 186 -3.14 1.75 11.94
C TYR A 186 -3.61 2.57 10.73
N SER A 187 -2.87 3.59 10.31
CA SER A 187 -3.12 4.29 9.04
C SER A 187 -1.83 4.69 8.35
N ILE A 188 -1.77 4.43 7.04
CA ILE A 188 -0.71 4.89 6.14
C ILE A 188 -1.41 5.41 4.88
N SER A 189 -1.32 6.72 4.66
CA SER A 189 -2.02 7.40 3.58
C SER A 189 -1.03 7.98 2.59
N ASN A 190 -1.21 7.69 1.29
CA ASN A 190 -0.59 8.45 0.21
C ASN A 190 -1.49 9.65 -0.10
N ALA A 191 -0.97 10.85 0.15
CA ALA A 191 -1.71 12.09 0.00
C ALA A 191 -1.80 12.57 -1.45
N GLN A 192 -0.84 12.17 -2.29
CA GLN A 192 -0.69 12.71 -3.63
C GLN A 192 -1.07 11.67 -4.69
N ARG A 193 -2.25 11.80 -5.27
CA ARG A 193 -2.75 10.91 -6.35
C ARG A 193 -1.79 10.87 -7.55
N GLY A 194 -1.16 12.00 -7.86
CA GLY A 194 -0.15 12.11 -8.90
C GLY A 194 1.10 11.25 -8.65
N LEU A 195 1.27 10.68 -7.46
CA LEU A 195 2.35 9.76 -7.11
C LEU A 195 1.86 8.31 -7.00
N ASP A 196 0.61 8.01 -7.35
CA ASP A 196 0.09 6.65 -7.33
C ASP A 196 0.89 5.73 -8.27
N GLY A 197 1.31 4.58 -7.74
CA GLY A 197 2.17 3.63 -8.45
C GLY A 197 3.65 4.00 -8.50
N ILE A 198 4.06 5.06 -7.81
CA ILE A 198 5.46 5.41 -7.53
C ILE A 198 5.82 4.87 -6.14
N SER A 199 6.91 4.12 -6.07
CA SER A 199 7.45 3.67 -4.80
C SER A 199 8.42 4.73 -4.29
N PHE A 200 8.17 5.27 -3.11
CA PHE A 200 9.07 6.19 -2.41
C PHE A 200 10.24 5.46 -1.76
N GLY A 201 10.85 4.53 -2.49
CA GLY A 201 11.78 3.55 -1.95
C GLY A 201 11.14 2.53 -1.01
N ASN A 202 11.92 1.51 -0.69
CA ASN A 202 11.61 0.57 0.38
C ASN A 202 12.23 1.13 1.67
N PHE A 203 11.71 0.78 2.85
CA PHE A 203 12.20 1.24 4.17
C PHE A 203 11.59 2.54 4.72
N LEU A 204 10.50 3.04 4.14
CA LEU A 204 9.75 4.18 4.70
C LEU A 204 9.32 3.89 6.14
N ILE A 205 8.79 2.67 6.38
CA ILE A 205 8.41 2.21 7.72
C ILE A 205 9.63 1.98 8.61
N LYS A 206 10.77 1.55 8.07
CA LYS A 206 12.01 1.38 8.85
C LYS A 206 12.45 2.68 9.50
N ARG A 207 12.38 3.82 8.77
CA ARG A 207 12.73 5.14 9.34
C ARG A 207 11.81 5.53 10.49
N VAL A 208 10.52 5.22 10.40
CA VAL A 208 9.56 5.47 11.50
C VAL A 208 9.83 4.54 12.67
N VAL A 209 10.09 3.24 12.43
CA VAL A 209 10.48 2.26 13.45
C VAL A 209 11.76 2.69 14.18
N ASP A 210 12.78 3.17 13.45
CA ASP A 210 14.04 3.65 14.03
C ASP A 210 13.79 4.89 14.91
N SER A 211 12.97 5.84 14.45
CA SER A 211 12.57 7.01 15.24
C SER A 211 11.83 6.62 16.53
N LEU A 212 10.87 5.71 16.43
CA LEU A 212 10.10 5.22 17.58
C LEU A 212 10.98 4.43 18.55
N SER A 213 11.90 3.60 18.05
CA SER A 213 12.82 2.82 18.89
C SER A 213 13.78 3.71 19.67
N HIS A 214 14.16 4.86 19.08
CA HIS A 214 14.99 5.85 19.76
C HIS A 214 14.21 6.64 20.82
N GLU A 215 12.98 7.06 20.50
CA GLU A 215 12.11 7.79 21.44
C GLU A 215 11.61 6.89 22.59
N PHE A 216 11.34 5.63 22.31
CA PHE A 216 10.74 4.67 23.25
C PHE A 216 11.51 3.34 23.28
N PRO A 217 12.55 3.22 24.12
CA PRO A 217 13.33 1.99 24.25
C PRO A 217 12.54 0.77 24.74
N GLY A 218 11.36 0.99 25.34
CA GLY A 218 10.45 -0.07 25.81
C GLY A 218 9.72 -0.82 24.69
N LEU A 219 9.63 -0.23 23.48
CA LEU A 219 8.94 -0.84 22.35
C LEU A 219 9.71 -2.06 21.82
N LYS A 220 9.03 -3.21 21.81
CA LYS A 220 9.56 -4.50 21.35
C LYS A 220 8.91 -4.96 20.06
N THR A 221 7.67 -4.54 19.81
CA THR A 221 6.85 -5.00 18.69
C THR A 221 6.45 -3.83 17.81
N PHE A 222 6.68 -3.97 16.51
CA PHE A 222 6.23 -3.01 15.50
C PHE A 222 5.34 -3.74 14.52
N ALA A 223 4.05 -3.48 14.54
CA ALA A 223 3.09 -4.17 13.69
C ALA A 223 2.07 -3.20 13.10
N THR A 224 1.51 -3.51 11.95
CA THR A 224 0.41 -2.72 11.41
C THR A 224 -0.93 -3.30 11.85
N LEU A 225 -2.01 -2.54 11.69
CA LEU A 225 -3.36 -3.06 11.58
C LEU A 225 -3.91 -2.58 10.25
N SER A 226 -3.73 -3.38 9.20
CA SER A 226 -3.92 -2.94 7.81
C SER A 226 -5.23 -3.45 7.21
N PRO A 227 -5.90 -2.65 6.36
CA PRO A 227 -7.05 -3.11 5.59
C PRO A 227 -6.63 -4.11 4.50
N ILE A 228 -7.62 -4.82 3.93
CA ILE A 228 -7.41 -5.82 2.87
C ILE A 228 -8.27 -5.46 1.65
N PRO A 229 -7.97 -4.34 0.95
CA PRO A 229 -8.81 -3.83 -0.11
C PRO A 229 -8.85 -4.79 -1.31
N GLY A 230 -10.06 -5.24 -1.65
CA GLY A 230 -10.29 -6.05 -2.85
C GLY A 230 -10.46 -7.55 -2.58
N PHE A 231 -10.34 -8.01 -1.32
CA PHE A 231 -10.62 -9.40 -0.98
C PHE A 231 -12.04 -9.82 -1.32
N ARG A 232 -13.06 -9.01 -0.99
CA ARG A 232 -14.47 -9.34 -1.28
C ARG A 232 -14.71 -9.45 -2.79
N ALA A 233 -14.21 -8.50 -3.57
CA ALA A 233 -14.31 -8.50 -5.02
C ALA A 233 -13.60 -9.73 -5.65
N TRP A 234 -12.41 -10.09 -5.14
CA TRP A 234 -11.72 -11.31 -5.55
C TRP A 234 -12.54 -12.56 -5.24
N LEU A 235 -13.12 -12.66 -4.04
CA LEU A 235 -13.92 -13.80 -3.62
C LEU A 235 -15.17 -13.96 -4.49
N GLU A 236 -15.88 -12.86 -4.76
CA GLU A 236 -17.04 -12.83 -5.64
C GLU A 236 -16.70 -13.30 -7.06
N LYS A 237 -15.55 -12.87 -7.60
CA LYS A 237 -15.03 -13.34 -8.88
C LYS A 237 -14.80 -14.85 -8.87
N LYS A 238 -14.11 -15.38 -7.85
CA LYS A 238 -13.85 -16.83 -7.72
C LYS A 238 -15.11 -17.66 -7.58
N LEU A 239 -16.11 -17.15 -6.85
CA LEU A 239 -17.43 -17.78 -6.72
C LEU A 239 -18.17 -17.79 -8.05
N LYS A 240 -18.11 -16.70 -8.83
CA LYS A 240 -18.73 -16.60 -10.17
C LYS A 240 -18.06 -17.53 -11.19
N GLU A 241 -16.74 -17.64 -11.16
CA GLU A 241 -15.96 -18.56 -11.99
C GLU A 241 -16.17 -20.04 -11.61
N GLY A 242 -16.75 -20.29 -10.42
CA GLY A 242 -17.08 -21.64 -9.98
C GLY A 242 -15.85 -22.48 -9.62
N GLU A 243 -14.74 -21.86 -9.22
CA GLU A 243 -13.44 -22.52 -9.01
C GLU A 243 -13.58 -23.85 -8.21
N PRO A 244 -13.15 -25.00 -8.77
CA PRO A 244 -13.16 -26.27 -8.05
C PRO A 244 -12.28 -26.22 -6.79
N GLY A 245 -12.71 -26.84 -5.70
CA GLY A 245 -11.92 -26.88 -4.46
C GLY A 245 -11.81 -25.55 -3.70
N LEU A 246 -12.56 -24.51 -4.08
CA LEU A 246 -12.54 -23.21 -3.38
C LEU A 246 -12.86 -23.36 -1.88
N LEU A 247 -13.80 -24.25 -1.53
CA LEU A 247 -14.18 -24.58 -0.16
C LEU A 247 -13.74 -26.00 0.20
N THR A 248 -13.36 -26.23 1.46
CA THR A 248 -13.01 -27.57 1.96
C THR A 248 -14.27 -28.40 2.22
N ALA A 249 -14.13 -29.73 2.33
CA ALA A 249 -15.28 -30.60 2.64
C ALA A 249 -15.96 -30.24 3.99
N GLY A 250 -15.18 -29.80 4.98
CA GLY A 250 -15.69 -29.34 6.27
C GLY A 250 -16.52 -28.06 6.13
N GLU A 251 -16.01 -27.07 5.41
CA GLU A 251 -16.72 -25.82 5.14
C GLU A 251 -18.00 -26.05 4.35
N HIS A 252 -17.99 -26.97 3.39
CA HIS A 252 -19.19 -27.34 2.64
C HIS A 252 -20.29 -27.85 3.56
N ARG A 253 -19.96 -28.70 4.53
CA ARG A 253 -20.92 -29.24 5.50
C ARG A 253 -21.50 -28.12 6.37
N ILE A 254 -20.64 -27.30 6.96
CA ILE A 254 -21.05 -26.19 7.84
C ILE A 254 -21.97 -25.21 7.11
N LEU A 255 -21.56 -24.75 5.92
CA LEU A 255 -22.35 -23.80 5.13
C LEU A 255 -23.68 -24.40 4.67
N LYS A 256 -23.71 -25.68 4.31
CA LYS A 256 -24.95 -26.36 3.94
C LYS A 256 -25.90 -26.50 5.14
N THR A 257 -25.39 -26.79 6.33
CA THR A 257 -26.20 -26.86 7.55
C THR A 257 -26.85 -25.52 7.89
N VAL A 258 -26.09 -24.42 7.77
CA VAL A 258 -26.61 -23.08 8.11
C VAL A 258 -27.56 -22.53 7.05
N THR A 259 -27.32 -22.83 5.77
CA THR A 259 -28.08 -22.18 4.67
C THR A 259 -29.15 -23.06 4.03
N GLY A 260 -29.10 -24.38 4.25
CA GLY A 260 -29.98 -25.35 3.58
C GLY A 260 -29.74 -25.52 2.07
N ILE A 261 -28.82 -24.78 1.46
CA ILE A 261 -28.51 -24.82 0.02
C ILE A 261 -27.05 -25.22 -0.24
N GLY A 262 -26.66 -25.34 -1.52
CA GLY A 262 -25.28 -25.68 -1.89
C GLY A 262 -24.26 -24.67 -1.36
N ALA A 263 -23.14 -25.13 -0.79
CA ALA A 263 -22.21 -24.30 0.00
C ALA A 263 -21.70 -23.03 -0.70
N LYS A 264 -21.42 -23.06 -2.00
CA LYS A 264 -21.01 -21.85 -2.76
C LYS A 264 -22.14 -20.83 -2.85
N GLY A 265 -23.36 -21.28 -3.11
CA GLY A 265 -24.56 -20.44 -3.10
C GLY A 265 -24.88 -19.93 -1.69
N GLY A 266 -24.71 -20.79 -0.68
CA GLY A 266 -24.87 -20.45 0.73
C GLY A 266 -23.90 -19.36 1.18
N LEU A 267 -22.61 -19.50 0.88
CA LEU A 267 -21.60 -18.47 1.19
C LEU A 267 -21.96 -17.13 0.52
N LYS A 268 -22.32 -17.16 -0.76
CA LYS A 268 -22.73 -15.95 -1.49
C LYS A 268 -23.99 -15.30 -0.87
N ALA A 269 -24.98 -16.10 -0.50
CA ALA A 269 -26.23 -15.61 0.09
C ALA A 269 -25.99 -15.00 1.48
N LEU A 270 -25.17 -15.63 2.32
CA LEU A 270 -24.83 -15.11 3.64
C LEU A 270 -24.06 -13.79 3.55
N LEU A 271 -23.08 -13.70 2.64
CA LEU A 271 -22.29 -12.47 2.42
C LEU A 271 -23.09 -11.32 1.78
N ALA A 272 -24.29 -11.61 1.26
CA ALA A 272 -25.19 -10.60 0.70
C ALA A 272 -26.13 -9.99 1.76
N ARG A 273 -26.27 -10.62 2.93
CA ARG A 273 -26.98 -10.02 4.08
C ARG A 273 -26.16 -8.86 4.62
N GLU A 274 -26.77 -7.72 4.91
CA GLU A 274 -26.02 -6.56 5.44
C GLU A 274 -25.55 -6.76 6.88
N ASP A 275 -26.29 -7.55 7.66
CA ASP A 275 -26.16 -7.70 9.11
C ASP A 275 -25.62 -9.07 9.54
N TRP A 276 -25.05 -9.86 8.62
CA TRP A 276 -24.64 -11.24 8.91
C TRP A 276 -23.64 -11.33 10.08
N SER A 277 -22.85 -10.29 10.31
CA SER A 277 -21.88 -10.22 11.40
C SER A 277 -22.52 -10.11 12.79
N GLY A 278 -23.78 -9.67 12.87
CA GLY A 278 -24.56 -9.64 14.11
C GLY A 278 -25.25 -10.96 14.44
N ASP A 279 -25.37 -11.87 13.47
CA ASP A 279 -25.92 -13.21 13.63
C ASP A 279 -24.79 -14.17 14.02
N GLU A 280 -24.72 -14.54 15.31
CA GLU A 280 -23.61 -15.32 15.87
C GLU A 280 -23.42 -16.66 15.15
N ALA A 281 -24.51 -17.37 14.84
CA ALA A 281 -24.45 -18.66 14.15
C ALA A 281 -23.87 -18.51 12.73
N VAL A 282 -24.25 -17.45 12.02
CA VAL A 282 -23.73 -17.14 10.69
C VAL A 282 -22.27 -16.68 10.75
N ALA A 283 -21.93 -15.79 11.69
CA ALA A 283 -20.57 -15.31 11.85
C ALA A 283 -19.59 -16.46 12.16
N VAL A 284 -19.97 -17.38 13.05
CA VAL A 284 -19.19 -18.59 13.36
C VAL A 284 -18.99 -19.46 12.11
N ALA A 285 -20.05 -19.68 11.33
CA ALA A 285 -19.99 -20.48 10.11
C ALA A 285 -19.11 -19.84 9.01
N LEU A 286 -19.06 -18.52 8.95
CA LEU A 286 -18.28 -17.77 7.95
C LEU A 286 -16.81 -17.55 8.34
N LYS A 287 -16.48 -17.56 9.64
CA LYS A 287 -15.14 -17.23 10.14
C LYS A 287 -14.04 -18.08 9.50
N ALA A 288 -14.16 -19.41 9.56
CA ALA A 288 -13.16 -20.32 9.02
C ALA A 288 -12.97 -20.18 7.49
N PRO A 289 -14.02 -20.27 6.65
CA PRO A 289 -13.85 -20.16 5.21
C PRO A 289 -13.32 -18.79 4.79
N LEU A 290 -13.81 -17.69 5.37
CA LEU A 290 -13.34 -16.36 5.01
C LEU A 290 -11.89 -16.12 5.43
N THR A 291 -11.49 -16.53 6.64
CA THR A 291 -10.12 -16.36 7.11
C THR A 291 -9.13 -17.16 6.26
N ARG A 292 -9.46 -18.42 5.93
CA ARG A 292 -8.64 -19.25 5.04
C ARG A 292 -8.51 -18.66 3.64
N LEU A 293 -9.64 -18.26 3.04
CA LEU A 293 -9.66 -17.70 1.70
C LEU A 293 -8.92 -16.36 1.65
N CYS A 294 -9.00 -15.57 2.71
CA CYS A 294 -8.24 -14.33 2.84
C CYS A 294 -6.72 -14.60 2.95
N ALA A 295 -6.31 -15.61 3.71
CA ALA A 295 -4.91 -16.05 3.78
C ALA A 295 -4.39 -16.46 2.39
N ARG A 296 -5.18 -17.20 1.61
CA ARG A 296 -4.87 -17.53 0.22
C ARG A 296 -4.76 -16.26 -0.65
N TYR A 297 -5.75 -15.37 -0.59
CA TYR A 297 -5.77 -14.13 -1.36
C TYR A 297 -4.49 -13.30 -1.16
N LEU A 298 -4.08 -13.15 0.09
CA LEU A 298 -2.90 -12.37 0.46
C LEU A 298 -1.58 -13.05 0.09
N ALA A 299 -1.43 -14.33 0.45
CA ALA A 299 -0.14 -15.01 0.37
C ALA A 299 0.12 -15.64 -1.01
N VAL A 300 -0.93 -16.14 -1.67
CA VAL A 300 -0.82 -17.01 -2.85
C VAL A 300 -1.20 -16.28 -4.14
N GLU A 301 -2.29 -15.51 -4.14
CA GLU A 301 -2.76 -14.85 -5.37
C GLU A 301 -1.79 -13.72 -5.78
N LYS A 302 -1.46 -13.67 -7.08
CA LYS A 302 -0.47 -12.74 -7.63
C LYS A 302 -1.02 -11.97 -8.82
N ARG A 303 -0.43 -10.80 -9.07
CA ARG A 303 -0.60 -10.01 -10.30
C ARG A 303 0.73 -9.90 -11.05
N PRO A 304 0.71 -9.64 -12.37
CA PRO A 304 1.90 -9.29 -13.12
C PRO A 304 2.64 -8.11 -12.47
N GLY A 305 3.96 -8.23 -12.32
CA GLY A 305 4.81 -7.15 -11.81
C GLY A 305 5.34 -6.23 -12.91
N SER A 306 5.99 -5.13 -12.53
CA SER A 306 6.72 -4.23 -13.45
C SER A 306 8.02 -4.86 -14.02
N GLY A 307 8.16 -6.19 -13.93
CA GLY A 307 9.32 -6.98 -14.34
C GLY A 307 8.95 -8.46 -14.35
N SER A 308 9.94 -9.36 -14.32
CA SER A 308 9.72 -10.82 -14.46
C SER A 308 9.05 -11.49 -13.25
N MET A 309 8.96 -10.80 -12.11
CA MET A 309 8.52 -11.42 -10.85
C MET A 309 7.07 -11.05 -10.50
N PRO A 310 6.22 -12.04 -10.15
CA PRO A 310 4.85 -11.80 -9.74
C PRO A 310 4.80 -11.08 -8.38
N ARG A 311 3.86 -10.14 -8.23
CA ARG A 311 3.64 -9.37 -6.99
C ARG A 311 2.37 -9.85 -6.29
N ALA A 312 2.29 -9.63 -4.98
CA ALA A 312 1.03 -9.85 -4.24
C ALA A 312 -0.12 -9.12 -4.95
N LEU A 313 -1.27 -9.80 -5.07
CA LEU A 313 -2.44 -9.26 -5.73
C LEU A 313 -3.00 -8.05 -4.97
N ASP A 314 -3.08 -8.17 -3.64
CA ASP A 314 -3.47 -7.08 -2.76
C ASP A 314 -2.40 -5.96 -2.74
N PRO A 315 -2.79 -4.69 -2.98
CA PRO A 315 -1.84 -3.59 -3.06
C PRO A 315 -1.21 -3.24 -1.69
N VAL A 316 -1.95 -3.40 -0.59
CA VAL A 316 -1.48 -3.12 0.77
C VAL A 316 -0.49 -4.20 1.21
N ALA A 317 -0.77 -5.47 0.88
CA ALA A 317 0.16 -6.58 1.04
C ALA A 317 1.43 -6.35 0.24
N HIS A 318 1.32 -5.92 -1.03
CA HIS A 318 2.50 -5.59 -1.82
C HIS A 318 3.32 -4.49 -1.15
N PHE A 319 2.69 -3.43 -0.64
CA PHE A 319 3.38 -2.34 0.06
C PHE A 319 4.15 -2.85 1.28
N HIS A 320 3.51 -3.57 2.21
CA HIS A 320 4.16 -4.02 3.45
C HIS A 320 5.24 -5.08 3.20
N LEU A 321 5.00 -6.03 2.29
CA LEU A 321 6.00 -7.04 1.92
C LEU A 321 7.21 -6.42 1.23
N SER A 322 7.00 -5.41 0.37
CA SER A 322 8.12 -4.66 -0.25
C SER A 322 8.93 -3.91 0.80
N ASN A 323 8.32 -3.52 1.91
CA ASN A 323 9.00 -2.90 3.06
C ASN A 323 9.56 -3.93 4.07
N GLY A 324 9.58 -5.23 3.75
CA GLY A 324 10.22 -6.27 4.58
C GLY A 324 9.37 -6.78 5.73
N ALA A 325 8.07 -6.47 5.76
CA ALA A 325 7.18 -6.99 6.79
C ALA A 325 6.85 -8.47 6.60
N ARG A 326 6.44 -9.12 7.68
CA ARG A 326 5.89 -10.48 7.68
C ARG A 326 4.38 -10.44 7.86
N MET A 327 3.63 -11.23 7.10
CA MET A 327 2.20 -11.45 7.39
C MET A 327 2.07 -12.19 8.72
N GLU A 328 1.58 -11.50 9.74
CA GLU A 328 1.63 -12.00 11.12
C GLU A 328 0.34 -12.69 11.54
N ARG A 329 -0.79 -11.98 11.46
CA ARG A 329 -2.07 -12.43 12.00
C ARG A 329 -3.23 -11.85 11.20
N LEU A 330 -4.19 -12.70 10.84
CA LEU A 330 -5.48 -12.27 10.31
C LEU A 330 -6.43 -12.01 11.47
N ASN A 331 -7.12 -10.87 11.43
CA ASN A 331 -8.01 -10.40 12.47
C ASN A 331 -9.45 -10.43 11.96
N TRP A 332 -10.27 -11.26 12.59
CA TRP A 332 -11.68 -11.46 12.24
C TRP A 332 -12.55 -10.33 12.77
N LEU A 333 -13.38 -9.73 11.91
CA LEU A 333 -14.26 -8.59 12.26
C LEU A 333 -13.48 -7.46 12.95
N ALA A 334 -12.28 -7.21 12.45
CA ALA A 334 -11.38 -6.17 12.92
C ALA A 334 -11.79 -4.77 12.45
N ASP A 335 -12.51 -4.67 11.33
CA ASP A 335 -13.13 -3.43 10.85
C ASP A 335 -14.58 -3.68 10.45
N GLN A 336 -15.51 -3.38 11.35
CA GLN A 336 -16.95 -3.52 11.10
C GLN A 336 -17.58 -2.26 10.48
N SER A 337 -16.77 -1.28 10.06
CA SER A 337 -17.29 -0.14 9.31
C SER A 337 -17.90 -0.61 7.98
N PRO A 338 -18.83 0.15 7.38
CA PRO A 338 -19.38 -0.18 6.06
C PRO A 338 -18.29 -0.39 5.00
N LYS A 339 -17.20 0.38 5.08
CA LYS A 339 -16.02 0.24 4.20
C LYS A 339 -15.29 -1.09 4.44
N GLY A 340 -14.98 -1.43 5.69
CA GLY A 340 -14.31 -2.69 6.04
C GLY A 340 -15.11 -3.93 5.64
N MET A 341 -16.42 -3.91 5.93
CA MET A 341 -17.33 -4.98 5.53
C MET A 341 -17.40 -5.13 3.99
N HIS A 342 -17.45 -4.01 3.27
CA HIS A 342 -17.47 -4.03 1.81
C HIS A 342 -16.15 -4.49 1.18
N GLN A 343 -15.00 -4.08 1.72
CA GLN A 343 -13.69 -4.38 1.12
C GLN A 343 -13.23 -5.80 1.40
N SER A 344 -13.45 -6.28 2.64
CA SER A 344 -12.78 -7.47 3.16
C SER A 344 -13.65 -8.34 4.07
N ALA A 345 -14.98 -8.14 4.09
CA ALA A 345 -15.87 -8.81 5.05
C ALA A 345 -15.42 -8.60 6.51
N GLY A 346 -14.87 -7.42 6.80
CA GLY A 346 -14.39 -7.01 8.11
C GLY A 346 -13.06 -7.62 8.53
N LEU A 347 -12.37 -8.33 7.64
CA LEU A 347 -11.03 -8.84 7.92
C LEU A 347 -9.98 -7.72 7.80
N MET A 348 -9.07 -7.67 8.76
CA MET A 348 -7.82 -6.93 8.69
C MET A 348 -6.63 -7.86 8.93
N ILE A 349 -5.43 -7.36 8.70
CA ILE A 349 -4.19 -8.12 8.90
C ILE A 349 -3.16 -7.30 9.66
N ASN A 350 -2.46 -7.95 10.60
CA ASN A 350 -1.23 -7.41 11.14
C ASN A 350 -0.04 -7.81 10.27
N TYR A 351 0.73 -6.83 9.80
CA TYR A 351 2.06 -7.04 9.24
C TYR A 351 3.12 -6.69 10.29
N LEU A 352 3.97 -7.65 10.66
CA LEU A 352 5.01 -7.47 11.67
C LEU A 352 6.32 -6.99 11.02
N TYR A 353 6.87 -5.91 11.54
CA TYR A 353 8.19 -5.37 11.22
C TYR A 353 9.20 -5.80 12.28
N LYS A 354 9.74 -7.00 12.14
CA LYS A 354 10.81 -7.48 13.02
C LYS A 354 12.15 -6.95 12.51
N LEU A 355 12.75 -5.99 13.24
CA LEU A 355 13.95 -5.25 12.81
C LEU A 355 15.05 -6.15 12.23
N SER A 356 15.37 -7.27 12.90
CA SER A 356 16.41 -8.21 12.48
C SER A 356 16.09 -9.00 11.19
N GLU A 357 14.85 -8.94 10.68
CA GLU A 357 14.39 -9.69 9.52
C GLU A 357 13.96 -8.80 8.34
N ILE A 358 13.84 -7.47 8.55
CA ILE A 358 13.31 -6.53 7.53
C ILE A 358 14.09 -6.64 6.21
N ASP A 359 15.42 -6.50 6.25
CA ASP A 359 16.25 -6.46 5.04
C ASP A 359 16.19 -7.80 4.28
N ARG A 360 16.28 -8.92 5.01
CA ARG A 360 16.15 -10.27 4.43
C ARG A 360 14.79 -10.51 3.78
N ASN A 361 13.71 -10.11 4.45
CA ASN A 361 12.35 -10.28 3.94
C ASN A 361 12.11 -9.40 2.71
N HIS A 362 12.61 -8.16 2.75
CA HIS A 362 12.58 -7.21 1.64
C HIS A 362 13.26 -7.80 0.40
N GLU A 363 14.50 -8.30 0.55
CA GLU A 363 15.24 -8.91 -0.55
C GLU A 363 14.52 -10.14 -1.10
N ALA A 364 14.06 -11.04 -0.22
CA ALA A 364 13.37 -12.27 -0.62
C ALA A 364 12.07 -11.98 -1.39
N TYR A 365 11.32 -10.95 -0.99
CA TYR A 365 10.11 -10.56 -1.72
C TYR A 365 10.42 -9.91 -3.07
N ASN A 366 11.35 -8.96 -3.12
CA ASN A 366 11.62 -8.20 -4.35
C ASN A 366 12.40 -9.00 -5.40
N THR A 367 13.25 -9.93 -4.98
CA THR A 367 14.05 -10.74 -5.91
C THR A 367 13.42 -12.09 -6.26
N GLN A 368 12.70 -12.72 -5.31
CA GLN A 368 12.17 -14.08 -5.46
C GLN A 368 10.64 -14.15 -5.42
N GLY A 369 9.93 -13.04 -5.13
CA GLY A 369 8.48 -13.04 -4.91
C GLY A 369 8.06 -13.80 -3.64
N LYS A 370 9.00 -14.13 -2.75
CA LYS A 370 8.76 -14.96 -1.57
C LYS A 370 8.08 -14.13 -0.48
N VAL A 371 6.91 -14.59 -0.05
CA VAL A 371 6.13 -13.94 1.02
C VAL A 371 6.58 -14.47 2.38
N ALA A 372 6.96 -13.57 3.29
CA ALA A 372 7.24 -13.92 4.69
C ALA A 372 5.92 -14.11 5.46
N LEU A 373 5.75 -15.29 6.06
CA LEU A 373 4.52 -15.68 6.76
C LEU A 373 4.83 -16.14 8.20
N SER A 374 3.94 -15.82 9.14
CA SER A 374 3.89 -16.48 10.45
C SER A 374 3.40 -17.92 10.34
N SER A 375 3.56 -18.70 11.41
CA SER A 375 3.01 -20.06 11.47
C SER A 375 1.48 -20.07 11.44
N GLN A 376 0.83 -19.06 12.02
CA GLN A 376 -0.62 -18.95 12.02
C GLN A 376 -1.17 -18.75 10.60
N VAL A 377 -0.58 -17.82 9.83
CA VAL A 377 -1.00 -17.59 8.43
C VAL A 377 -0.70 -18.81 7.56
N ARG A 378 0.44 -19.48 7.78
CA ARG A 378 0.74 -20.75 7.09
C ARG A 378 -0.29 -21.85 7.37
N ASN A 379 -0.79 -21.94 8.60
CA ASN A 379 -1.79 -22.94 8.96
C ASN A 379 -3.11 -22.68 8.24
N TRP A 380 -3.55 -21.42 8.16
CA TRP A 380 -4.73 -21.07 7.37
C TRP A 380 -4.58 -21.50 5.91
N ILE A 381 -3.43 -21.26 5.28
CA ILE A 381 -3.23 -21.65 3.86
C ILE A 381 -3.31 -23.17 3.66
N LYS A 382 -2.86 -23.97 4.62
CA LYS A 382 -2.85 -25.43 4.52
C LYS A 382 -4.25 -26.05 4.63
N GLY A 383 -5.22 -25.33 5.20
CA GLY A 383 -6.57 -25.82 5.47
C GLY A 383 -6.69 -26.36 6.87
#